data_AF-A0A367YTL3-F1
#
_entry.id   AF-A0A367YTL3-F1
#
_cell.length_a   1.000
_cell.length_b   1.000
_cell.length_c   1.000
_cell.angle_alpha   90.00
_cell.angle_beta   90.00
_cell.angle_gamma   90.00
#
_symmetry.space_group_name_H-M   'P 1'
#
loop_
_entity.id
_entity.type
_entity.pdbx_description
1 polymer ?
#
loop_
_entity_poly.entity_id
_entity_poly.type
_entity_poly.pdbx_seq_one_letter_code
_entity_poly.pdbx_strand_id
1 'polypeptide(L)'
;MGGAPGCQRTAGGVAAGSARIDVHTAAEEGGEVTTVPSDLLTASRLGTGPARPSTTNLTLLLERVHRGGPASRAQLTRESGLNRSTVGALVTELVRRGLVVEDDPDPTRQVGRPSPIVRCSPEVAALAVVPETDAVTVAVVDLAGAVRRRFRCETGHPPSAAETVELVRGVLDEAAGPWQLTGLGLAVPGLVRASDGLVRWAPHLEWRDEPLGTMLGEATGLEVLAANDANAGVLAEHLFGAAQDATQVLYLNGGPSGIGGGIIINGELVMGAEGYAGEFGHTQVAPAGEESRELEAWVSRQRLLDLLGLESASDDVLADALRHVEDEALQAEVLRQLDALALGVREMVNALNPQRVVLGGFLGSLFERAPEHLLRGLQAQALRPSWESVSVVRAALGSDLLLVGAAELVFQRVIERASLTAA
;
A
#
# COMPACT_ATOMS: atom_id res chain seq x y z
N MET A 1 -11.94 20.45 -26.37
CA MET A 1 -12.29 21.56 -25.46
C MET A 1 -13.61 21.22 -24.79
N GLY A 2 -13.53 20.78 -23.54
CA GLY A 2 -14.67 20.33 -22.73
C GLY A 2 -14.10 19.58 -21.54
N GLY A 3 -13.57 20.30 -20.56
CA GLY A 3 -13.18 19.67 -19.29
C GLY A 3 -14.40 19.01 -18.67
N ALA A 4 -14.23 17.83 -18.09
CA ALA A 4 -15.31 17.14 -17.41
C ALA A 4 -15.89 18.04 -16.29
N PRO A 5 -17.21 18.27 -16.26
CA PRO A 5 -17.82 19.06 -15.20
C PRO A 5 -17.56 18.39 -13.84
N GLY A 6 -17.06 19.15 -12.86
CA GLY A 6 -16.85 18.66 -11.48
C GLY A 6 -15.45 18.14 -11.13
N CYS A 7 -14.54 17.99 -12.10
CA CYS A 7 -13.15 17.59 -11.80
C CYS A 7 -12.29 18.81 -11.46
N GLN A 8 -11.82 18.88 -10.20
CA GLN A 8 -10.87 19.91 -9.78
C GLN A 8 -9.45 19.35 -9.77
N ARG A 9 -8.52 20.08 -10.39
CA ARG A 9 -7.09 19.79 -10.26
C ARG A 9 -6.61 20.27 -8.89
N THR A 10 -6.22 19.34 -8.04
CA THR A 10 -5.64 19.65 -6.73
C THR A 10 -4.12 19.76 -6.86
N ALA A 11 -3.49 20.68 -6.13
CA ALA A 11 -2.03 20.75 -6.07
C ALA A 11 -1.46 19.46 -5.47
N GLY A 12 -0.70 18.69 -6.25
CA GLY A 12 0.07 17.56 -5.76
C GLY A 12 1.38 18.05 -5.15
N GLY A 13 1.66 17.68 -3.90
CA GLY A 13 2.93 18.01 -3.28
C GLY A 13 2.96 17.82 -1.78
N VAL A 14 3.17 16.58 -1.34
CA VAL A 14 4.08 16.34 -0.21
C VAL A 14 5.25 15.55 -0.81
N ALA A 15 6.40 16.20 -0.94
CA ALA A 15 7.63 15.44 -1.11
C ALA A 15 7.68 14.46 0.06
N ALA A 16 7.85 13.16 -0.20
CA ALA A 16 8.15 12.18 0.83
C ALA A 16 9.38 12.70 1.59
N GLY A 17 9.13 13.43 2.68
CA GLY A 17 10.14 14.03 3.50
C GLY A 17 10.87 12.87 4.15
N SER A 18 12.19 12.85 4.01
CA SER A 18 13.06 11.94 4.76
C SER A 18 12.88 12.21 6.26
N ALA A 19 11.86 11.64 6.88
CA ALA A 19 11.70 11.66 8.32
C ALA A 19 12.68 10.62 8.89
N ARG A 20 13.90 11.06 9.16
CA ARG A 20 14.80 10.34 10.08
C ARG A 20 14.18 10.46 11.48
N ILE A 21 13.69 9.34 11.99
CA ILE A 21 13.41 9.20 13.42
C ILE A 21 14.71 8.71 14.06
N ASP A 22 15.31 9.55 14.89
CA ASP A 22 16.44 9.17 15.74
C ASP A 22 15.95 8.15 16.77
N VAL A 23 16.35 6.89 16.60
CA VAL A 23 16.13 5.84 17.59
C VAL A 23 17.19 6.01 18.68
N HIS A 24 16.76 6.44 19.86
CA HIS A 24 17.58 6.37 21.07
C HIS A 24 17.86 4.90 21.41
N THR A 25 19.06 4.42 21.11
CA THR A 25 19.59 3.16 21.65
C THR A 25 19.90 3.34 23.13
N ALA A 26 19.12 2.69 23.99
CA ALA A 26 19.54 2.35 25.35
C ALA A 26 20.59 1.24 25.26
N ALA A 27 21.74 1.47 25.91
CA ALA A 27 22.81 0.50 26.05
C ALA A 27 22.41 -0.60 27.02
N GLU A 28 22.68 -1.86 26.68
CA GLU A 28 22.90 -2.92 27.65
C GLU A 28 23.89 -3.97 27.11
N GLU A 29 24.68 -4.49 28.03
CA GLU A 29 25.97 -5.13 27.85
C GLU A 29 25.87 -6.65 27.60
N GLY A 30 26.87 -7.18 26.88
CA GLY A 30 27.48 -8.49 27.16
C GLY A 30 26.67 -9.75 26.82
N GLY A 31 26.94 -10.35 25.65
CA GLY A 31 26.50 -11.72 25.33
C GLY A 31 27.34 -12.35 24.21
N GLU A 32 27.91 -13.50 24.50
CA GLU A 32 28.90 -14.27 23.71
C GLU A 32 28.40 -14.72 22.33
N VAL A 33 29.21 -14.47 21.29
CA VAL A 33 28.93 -14.88 19.90
C VAL A 33 29.20 -16.38 19.74
N THR A 34 28.14 -17.18 19.58
CA THR A 34 28.26 -18.57 19.15
C THR A 34 27.93 -18.67 17.66
N THR A 35 28.89 -19.12 16.85
CA THR A 35 28.78 -19.26 15.39
C THR A 35 27.99 -20.51 15.01
N VAL A 36 27.02 -20.39 14.09
CA VAL A 36 26.27 -21.52 13.52
C VAL A 36 26.74 -21.77 12.07
N PRO A 37 26.99 -23.02 11.63
CA PRO A 37 27.61 -23.31 10.32
C PRO A 37 26.69 -23.09 9.11
N SER A 38 27.30 -22.80 7.95
CA SER A 38 26.67 -22.28 6.72
C SER A 38 25.99 -23.30 5.79
N ASP A 39 25.54 -24.47 6.26
CA ASP A 39 25.08 -25.54 5.38
C ASP A 39 23.61 -25.90 5.60
N LEU A 40 22.69 -25.00 5.22
CA LEU A 40 21.25 -25.30 5.14
C LEU A 40 20.51 -24.60 3.97
N LEU A 41 21.23 -24.19 2.91
CA LEU A 41 20.61 -23.74 1.67
C LEU A 41 20.55 -24.90 0.65
N THR A 42 19.70 -25.90 0.89
CA THR A 42 19.26 -26.78 -0.19
C THR A 42 17.87 -27.37 0.05
N ALA A 43 16.97 -26.98 -0.85
CA ALA A 43 15.70 -27.62 -1.24
C ALA A 43 14.55 -27.72 -0.23
N SER A 44 13.45 -27.03 -0.57
CA SER A 44 12.12 -27.66 -0.54
C SER A 44 11.26 -27.08 -1.67
N ARG A 45 10.99 -27.95 -2.67
CA ARG A 45 10.00 -27.77 -3.73
C ARG A 45 8.68 -28.36 -3.22
N LEU A 46 7.65 -27.56 -2.99
CA LEU A 46 6.25 -27.99 -2.94
C LEU A 46 5.35 -26.76 -3.27
N GLY A 47 4.52 -26.88 -4.31
CA GLY A 47 3.42 -25.93 -4.60
C GLY A 47 3.52 -25.22 -5.96
N THR A 48 2.84 -25.78 -6.96
CA THR A 48 2.70 -25.26 -8.34
C THR A 48 1.73 -24.07 -8.41
N GLY A 49 2.26 -22.85 -8.36
CA GLY A 49 1.68 -21.67 -9.03
C GLY A 49 2.32 -21.48 -10.42
N PRO A 50 1.84 -20.53 -11.26
CA PRO A 50 2.50 -20.24 -12.53
C PRO A 50 3.99 -19.93 -12.28
N ALA A 51 4.86 -20.64 -13.00
CA ALA A 51 6.30 -20.52 -12.83
C ALA A 51 6.74 -19.06 -13.02
N ARG A 52 7.33 -18.46 -11.99
CA ARG A 52 7.90 -17.11 -12.07
C ARG A 52 8.90 -17.05 -13.24
N PRO A 53 8.92 -15.97 -14.03
CA PRO A 53 10.14 -15.60 -14.75
C PRO A 53 11.30 -15.58 -13.74
N SER A 54 12.43 -16.20 -14.05
CA SER A 54 13.59 -16.17 -13.15
C SER A 54 13.94 -14.72 -12.81
N THR A 55 13.87 -14.31 -11.54
CA THR A 55 14.23 -12.95 -11.12
C THR A 55 15.66 -12.67 -11.57
N THR A 56 15.83 -11.74 -12.51
CA THR A 56 17.15 -11.41 -13.05
C THR A 56 17.82 -10.34 -12.20
N ASN A 57 19.15 -10.22 -12.29
CA ASN A 57 19.87 -9.11 -11.67
C ASN A 57 19.36 -7.74 -12.14
N LEU A 58 18.79 -7.66 -13.35
CA LEU A 58 18.20 -6.43 -13.89
C LEU A 58 16.93 -6.03 -13.13
N THR A 59 16.04 -7.01 -12.89
CA THR A 59 14.82 -6.85 -12.09
C THR A 59 15.18 -6.44 -10.66
N LEU A 60 16.11 -7.14 -10.02
CA LEU A 60 16.55 -6.83 -8.64
C LEU A 60 17.13 -5.42 -8.53
N LEU A 61 17.93 -5.00 -9.51
CA LEU A 61 18.55 -3.68 -9.49
C LEU A 61 17.51 -2.56 -9.70
N LEU A 62 16.57 -2.75 -10.62
CA LEU A 62 15.48 -1.80 -10.83
C LEU A 62 14.57 -1.70 -9.61
N GLU A 63 14.17 -2.85 -9.06
CA GLU A 63 13.36 -2.92 -7.83
C GLU A 63 14.04 -2.20 -6.67
N ARG A 64 15.37 -2.34 -6.54
CA ARG A 64 16.13 -1.61 -5.53
C ARG A 64 16.07 -0.10 -5.72
N VAL A 65 16.21 0.40 -6.95
CA VAL A 65 16.13 1.85 -7.24
C VAL A 65 14.70 2.37 -7.06
N HIS A 66 13.70 1.57 -7.44
CA HIS A 66 12.28 1.84 -7.24
C HIS A 66 11.92 2.02 -5.77
N ARG A 67 12.20 0.99 -4.95
CA ARG A 67 11.81 0.96 -3.53
C ARG A 67 12.63 1.92 -2.66
N GLY A 68 13.94 1.93 -2.84
CA GLY A 68 14.84 2.68 -1.95
C GLY A 68 15.42 3.95 -2.57
N GLY A 69 14.85 4.43 -3.67
CA GLY A 69 15.14 5.73 -4.28
C GLY A 69 16.51 5.86 -4.95
N PRO A 70 16.91 7.11 -5.28
CA PRO A 70 18.17 7.42 -5.97
C PRO A 70 19.39 6.88 -5.23
N ALA A 71 20.28 6.21 -5.96
CA ALA A 71 21.49 5.62 -5.39
C ALA A 71 22.69 5.76 -6.33
N SER A 72 23.88 5.97 -5.77
CA SER A 72 25.10 5.95 -6.58
C SER A 72 25.40 4.54 -7.11
N ARG A 73 26.03 4.40 -8.29
CA ARG A 73 26.51 3.08 -8.76
C ARG A 73 27.38 2.36 -7.73
N ALA A 74 28.19 3.11 -6.98
CA ALA A 74 29.01 2.56 -5.90
C ALA A 74 28.16 1.98 -4.76
N GLN A 75 27.07 2.63 -4.40
CA GLN A 75 26.11 2.12 -3.41
C GLN A 75 25.40 0.87 -3.92
N LEU A 76 24.87 0.90 -5.15
CA LEU A 76 24.23 -0.25 -5.78
C LEU A 76 25.17 -1.46 -5.88
N THR A 77 26.47 -1.25 -6.13
CA THR A 77 27.50 -2.30 -6.11
C THR A 77 27.64 -2.93 -4.73
N ARG A 78 27.70 -2.12 -3.66
CA ARG A 78 27.83 -2.63 -2.28
C ARG A 78 26.60 -3.41 -1.85
N GLU A 79 25.41 -2.89 -2.13
CA GLU A 79 24.15 -3.48 -1.67
C GLU A 79 23.76 -4.73 -2.45
N SER A 80 24.04 -4.79 -3.75
CA SER A 80 23.72 -5.95 -4.59
C SER A 80 24.72 -7.11 -4.46
N GLY A 81 25.92 -6.86 -3.93
CA GLY A 81 27.03 -7.83 -3.94
C GLY A 81 27.59 -8.15 -5.33
N LEU A 82 27.09 -7.51 -6.39
CA LEU A 82 27.58 -7.67 -7.76
C LEU A 82 28.86 -6.87 -7.97
N ASN A 83 29.70 -7.31 -8.91
CA ASN A 83 30.90 -6.56 -9.24
C ASN A 83 30.55 -5.24 -9.98
N ARG A 84 31.47 -4.26 -9.92
CA ARG A 84 31.28 -2.92 -10.52
C ARG A 84 30.96 -2.97 -12.02
N SER A 85 31.58 -3.89 -12.77
CA SER A 85 31.35 -4.00 -14.22
C SER A 85 29.95 -4.51 -14.54
N THR A 86 29.44 -5.46 -13.74
CA THR A 86 28.08 -6.00 -13.86
C THR A 86 27.05 -4.93 -13.53
N VAL A 87 27.19 -4.21 -12.41
CA VAL A 87 26.28 -3.10 -12.08
C VAL A 87 26.31 -2.03 -13.17
N GLY A 88 27.49 -1.68 -13.68
CA GLY A 88 27.61 -0.73 -14.78
C GLY A 88 26.83 -1.16 -16.03
N ALA A 89 26.95 -2.43 -16.42
CA ALA A 89 26.22 -2.98 -17.57
C ALA A 89 24.70 -3.00 -17.34
N LEU A 90 24.24 -3.39 -16.14
CA LEU A 90 22.83 -3.41 -15.79
C LEU A 90 22.21 -2.00 -15.79
N VAL A 91 22.90 -1.02 -15.20
CA VAL A 91 22.46 0.38 -15.22
C VAL A 91 22.37 0.90 -16.66
N THR A 92 23.39 0.65 -17.48
CA THR A 92 23.37 1.05 -18.90
C THR A 92 22.19 0.42 -19.65
N GLU A 93 21.87 -0.84 -19.37
CA GLU A 93 20.70 -1.50 -19.97
C GLU A 93 19.37 -0.90 -19.48
N LEU A 94 19.24 -0.57 -18.19
CA LEU A 94 18.04 0.12 -17.67
C LEU A 94 17.86 1.52 -18.26
N VAL A 95 18.96 2.26 -18.45
CA VAL A 95 18.95 3.58 -19.13
C VAL A 95 18.53 3.42 -20.59
N ARG A 96 19.08 2.42 -21.30
CA ARG A 96 18.68 2.13 -22.69
C ARG A 96 17.19 1.80 -22.82
N ARG A 97 16.59 1.21 -21.78
CA ARG A 97 15.15 0.91 -21.69
C ARG A 97 14.31 2.08 -21.22
N GLY A 98 14.91 3.21 -20.83
CA GLY A 98 14.20 4.37 -20.32
C GLY A 98 13.60 4.19 -18.91
N LEU A 99 13.99 3.14 -18.18
CA LEU A 99 13.44 2.83 -16.85
C LEU A 99 14.17 3.59 -15.73
N VAL A 100 15.44 3.90 -15.93
CA VAL A 100 16.24 4.73 -15.03
C VAL A 100 16.97 5.81 -15.82
N VAL A 101 17.38 6.87 -15.13
CA VAL A 101 18.28 7.90 -15.65
C VAL A 101 19.49 8.02 -14.75
N GLU A 102 20.59 8.53 -15.32
CA GLU A 102 21.82 8.83 -14.60
C GLU A 102 22.07 10.32 -14.60
N ASP A 103 22.21 10.88 -13.39
CA ASP A 103 22.64 12.25 -13.21
C ASP A 103 24.12 12.28 -12.82
N ASP A 104 24.81 13.32 -13.29
CA ASP A 104 26.13 13.65 -12.78
C ASP A 104 26.04 14.03 -11.30
N PRO A 105 26.98 13.58 -10.46
CA PRO A 105 26.97 13.88 -9.04
C PRO A 105 27.18 15.38 -8.77
N ASP A 106 26.58 15.88 -7.69
CA ASP A 106 26.69 17.28 -7.27
C ASP A 106 28.18 17.69 -7.13
N PRO A 107 28.65 18.69 -7.89
CA PRO A 107 30.06 19.10 -7.91
C PRO A 107 30.53 19.72 -6.59
N THR A 108 29.63 20.02 -5.64
CA THR A 108 29.94 20.79 -4.43
C THR A 108 30.50 19.97 -3.26
N ARG A 109 30.59 18.63 -3.35
CA ARG A 109 31.11 17.79 -2.24
C ARG A 109 32.04 16.64 -2.69
N GLN A 110 33.28 16.73 -2.20
CA GLN A 110 34.32 15.68 -2.02
C GLN A 110 35.47 15.57 -3.04
N VAL A 111 36.65 15.20 -2.49
CA VAL A 111 37.88 14.83 -3.19
C VAL A 111 37.74 13.41 -3.75
N GLY A 112 37.83 13.27 -5.08
CA GLY A 112 37.66 12.03 -5.83
C GLY A 112 36.72 12.23 -7.03
N ARG A 113 36.68 11.30 -8.00
CA ARG A 113 35.66 11.35 -9.08
C ARG A 113 34.35 10.78 -8.52
N PRO A 114 33.31 11.59 -8.28
CA PRO A 114 32.11 11.08 -7.65
C PRO A 114 31.37 10.13 -8.61
N SER A 115 30.66 9.15 -8.05
CA SER A 115 29.93 8.14 -8.83
C SER A 115 28.60 8.73 -9.33
N PRO A 116 28.18 8.46 -10.59
CA PRO A 116 26.86 8.83 -11.09
C PRO A 116 25.74 8.33 -10.18
N ILE A 117 24.68 9.12 -10.08
CA ILE A 117 23.46 8.80 -9.33
C ILE A 117 22.44 8.20 -10.29
N VAL A 118 21.98 7.00 -9.96
CA VAL A 118 20.94 6.29 -10.69
C VAL A 118 19.60 6.53 -9.98
N ARG A 119 18.57 6.92 -10.72
CA ARG A 119 17.20 7.06 -10.20
C ARG A 119 16.17 6.61 -11.22
N CYS A 120 14.95 6.30 -10.77
CA CYS A 120 13.83 6.00 -11.66
C CYS A 120 13.62 7.13 -12.68
N SER A 121 13.27 6.74 -13.90
CA SER A 121 12.95 7.68 -14.96
C SER A 121 11.66 8.43 -14.63
N PRO A 122 11.64 9.77 -14.67
CA PRO A 122 10.43 10.56 -14.47
C PRO A 122 9.49 10.48 -15.70
N GLU A 123 9.96 9.87 -16.80
CA GLU A 123 9.19 9.67 -18.03
C GLU A 123 8.34 8.39 -17.97
N VAL A 124 8.46 7.57 -16.93
CA VAL A 124 7.65 6.37 -16.73
C VAL A 124 6.60 6.65 -15.67
N ALA A 125 5.33 6.52 -16.04
CA ALA A 125 4.22 6.75 -15.13
C ALA A 125 3.09 5.73 -15.29
N ALA A 126 2.19 5.70 -14.32
CA ALA A 126 0.94 4.95 -14.34
C ALA A 126 -0.23 5.88 -13.98
N LEU A 127 -1.40 5.58 -14.53
CA LEU A 127 -2.64 6.24 -14.13
C LEU A 127 -3.22 5.46 -12.94
N ALA A 128 -3.42 6.11 -11.80
CA ALA A 128 -4.09 5.53 -10.64
C ALA A 128 -5.54 6.01 -10.60
N VAL A 129 -6.49 5.10 -10.39
CA VAL A 129 -7.92 5.38 -10.26
C VAL A 129 -8.44 4.81 -8.95
N VAL A 130 -9.12 5.64 -8.18
CA VAL A 130 -9.71 5.29 -6.88
C VAL A 130 -11.14 5.84 -6.83
N PRO A 131 -12.16 5.01 -7.12
CA PRO A 131 -13.56 5.39 -6.91
C PRO A 131 -13.91 5.35 -5.42
N GLU A 132 -14.59 6.40 -4.96
CA GLU A 132 -15.13 6.59 -3.62
C GLU A 132 -16.63 6.88 -3.71
N THR A 133 -17.32 6.92 -2.58
CA THR A 133 -18.78 7.12 -2.55
C THR A 133 -19.23 8.51 -2.95
N ASP A 134 -18.32 9.50 -2.96
CA ASP A 134 -18.64 10.91 -3.25
C ASP A 134 -17.76 11.51 -4.36
N ALA A 135 -16.79 10.74 -4.86
CA ALA A 135 -15.86 11.18 -5.89
C ALA A 135 -15.18 10.03 -6.64
N VAL A 136 -14.60 10.34 -7.79
CA VAL A 136 -13.57 9.51 -8.42
C VAL A 136 -12.26 10.29 -8.41
N THR A 137 -11.24 9.73 -7.74
CA THR A 137 -9.91 10.32 -7.73
C THR A 137 -9.04 9.65 -8.81
N VAL A 138 -8.43 10.46 -9.66
CA VAL A 138 -7.51 10.03 -10.70
C VAL A 138 -6.16 10.72 -10.48
N ALA A 139 -5.07 9.97 -10.57
CA ALA A 139 -3.73 10.52 -10.44
C ALA A 139 -2.78 9.97 -11.48
N VAL A 140 -1.77 10.76 -11.82
CA VAL A 140 -0.57 10.25 -12.50
C VAL A 140 0.50 10.08 -11.45
N VAL A 141 0.98 8.86 -11.29
CA VAL A 141 2.07 8.51 -10.37
C VAL A 141 3.26 8.09 -11.23
N ASP A 142 4.45 8.58 -10.93
CA ASP A 142 5.66 8.14 -11.63
C ASP A 142 6.29 6.89 -11.01
N LEU A 143 7.28 6.31 -11.69
CA LEU A 143 8.02 5.14 -11.21
C LEU A 143 8.85 5.40 -9.93
N ALA A 144 8.87 6.62 -9.39
CA ALA A 144 9.44 6.89 -8.07
C ALA A 144 8.36 6.95 -6.97
N GLY A 145 7.11 6.67 -7.31
CA GLY A 145 5.95 6.77 -6.41
C GLY A 145 5.45 8.21 -6.21
N ALA A 146 5.93 9.18 -6.99
CA ALA A 146 5.54 10.59 -6.83
C ALA A 146 4.26 10.90 -7.61
N VAL A 147 3.25 11.46 -6.93
CA VAL A 147 2.02 11.95 -7.55
C VAL A 147 2.31 13.23 -8.34
N ARG A 148 2.34 13.12 -9.67
CA ARG A 148 2.64 14.22 -10.61
C ARG A 148 1.43 15.09 -10.90
N ARG A 149 0.25 14.47 -11.00
CA ARG A 149 -1.05 15.15 -11.19
C ARG A 149 -2.11 14.43 -10.38
N ARG A 150 -3.07 15.19 -9.86
CA ARG A 150 -4.22 14.67 -9.12
C ARG A 150 -5.48 15.42 -9.53
N PHE A 151 -6.52 14.65 -9.82
CA PHE A 151 -7.84 15.10 -10.18
C PHE A 151 -8.81 14.44 -9.20
N ARG A 152 -9.61 15.25 -8.51
CA ARG A 152 -10.75 14.75 -7.73
C ARG A 152 -12.01 15.19 -8.43
N CYS A 153 -12.79 14.24 -8.92
CA CYS A 153 -14.04 14.48 -9.61
C CYS A 153 -15.19 14.21 -8.64
N GLU A 154 -15.73 15.28 -8.06
CA GLU A 154 -16.82 15.18 -7.08
C GLU A 154 -18.12 14.80 -7.80
N THR A 155 -18.81 13.81 -7.26
CA THR A 155 -20.09 13.30 -7.79
C THR A 155 -21.24 13.64 -6.84
N GLY A 156 -20.99 13.70 -5.53
CA GLY A 156 -22.02 13.93 -4.51
C GLY A 156 -22.99 12.76 -4.33
N HIS A 157 -22.71 11.63 -4.98
CA HIS A 157 -23.41 10.35 -4.87
C HIS A 157 -22.46 9.22 -5.27
N PRO A 158 -22.74 7.95 -4.89
CA PRO A 158 -21.95 6.83 -5.36
C PRO A 158 -21.95 6.79 -6.90
N PRO A 159 -20.77 6.91 -7.56
CA PRO A 159 -20.71 6.89 -9.01
C PRO A 159 -21.02 5.48 -9.54
N SER A 160 -21.70 5.40 -10.68
CA SER A 160 -21.80 4.12 -11.40
C SER A 160 -20.45 3.72 -12.01
N ALA A 161 -20.27 2.44 -12.38
CA ALA A 161 -19.09 2.00 -13.09
C ALA A 161 -18.91 2.73 -14.45
N ALA A 162 -20.01 2.95 -15.17
CA ALA A 162 -20.00 3.71 -16.42
C ALA A 162 -19.64 5.18 -16.22
N GLU A 163 -20.17 5.83 -15.19
CA GLU A 163 -19.81 7.20 -14.83
C GLU A 163 -18.34 7.32 -14.44
N THR A 164 -17.82 6.37 -13.67
CA THR A 164 -16.40 6.27 -13.34
C THR A 164 -15.52 6.26 -14.60
N VAL A 165 -15.90 5.46 -15.60
CA VAL A 165 -15.20 5.40 -16.90
C VAL A 165 -15.25 6.75 -17.62
N GLU A 166 -16.40 7.41 -17.64
CA GLU A 166 -16.55 8.73 -18.28
C GLU A 166 -15.72 9.81 -17.59
N LEU A 167 -15.66 9.81 -16.25
CA LEU A 167 -14.84 10.74 -15.47
C LEU A 167 -13.35 10.51 -15.74
N VAL A 168 -12.89 9.26 -15.74
CA VAL A 168 -11.49 8.91 -16.07
C VAL A 168 -11.15 9.36 -17.49
N ARG A 169 -12.01 9.05 -18.47
CA ARG A 169 -11.85 9.47 -19.86
C ARG A 169 -11.77 10.99 -19.99
N GLY A 170 -12.61 11.70 -19.24
CA GLY A 170 -12.71 13.16 -19.25
C GLY A 170 -11.45 13.88 -18.76
N VAL A 171 -10.59 13.22 -17.97
CA VAL A 171 -9.34 13.80 -17.45
C VAL A 171 -8.08 13.31 -18.17
N LEU A 172 -8.17 12.37 -19.12
CA LEU A 172 -6.99 11.78 -19.79
C LEU A 172 -6.12 12.84 -20.50
N ASP A 173 -6.72 13.73 -21.27
CA ASP A 173 -6.01 14.80 -21.98
C ASP A 173 -5.28 15.74 -20.99
N GLU A 174 -5.90 16.00 -19.84
CA GLU A 174 -5.30 16.80 -18.77
C GLU A 174 -4.30 16.02 -17.93
N ALA A 175 -4.36 14.70 -17.90
CA ALA A 175 -3.39 13.83 -17.25
C ALA A 175 -2.13 13.65 -18.11
N ALA A 176 -2.20 13.89 -19.42
CA ALA A 176 -1.06 13.80 -20.32
C ALA A 176 0.09 14.76 -19.94
N GLY A 177 1.32 14.30 -20.09
CA GLY A 177 2.53 15.05 -19.73
C GLY A 177 3.77 14.52 -20.46
N PRO A 178 4.98 14.87 -19.99
CA PRO A 178 6.24 14.38 -20.58
C PRO A 178 6.52 12.90 -20.26
N TRP A 179 5.54 12.15 -19.75
CA TRP A 179 5.66 10.76 -19.36
C TRP A 179 4.87 9.84 -20.29
N GLN A 180 5.33 8.61 -20.39
CA GLN A 180 4.63 7.48 -20.96
C GLN A 180 3.82 6.79 -19.85
N LEU A 181 2.50 6.71 -20.06
CA LEU A 181 1.62 5.90 -19.22
C LEU A 181 1.80 4.42 -19.59
N THR A 182 2.29 3.63 -18.64
CA THR A 182 2.58 2.20 -18.82
C THR A 182 1.39 1.29 -18.51
N GLY A 183 0.34 1.84 -17.89
CA GLY A 183 -0.87 1.14 -17.52
C GLY A 183 -1.76 1.98 -16.61
N LEU A 184 -2.87 1.37 -16.19
CA LEU A 184 -3.83 1.93 -15.25
C LEU A 184 -3.97 1.00 -14.05
N GLY A 185 -3.67 1.52 -12.86
CA GLY A 185 -3.92 0.87 -11.58
C GLY A 185 -5.27 1.28 -11.01
N LEU A 186 -6.08 0.31 -10.61
CA LEU A 186 -7.41 0.52 -10.04
C LEU A 186 -7.49 -0.06 -8.63
N ALA A 187 -7.77 0.78 -7.64
CA ALA A 187 -8.03 0.35 -6.25
C ALA A 187 -9.50 0.60 -5.92
N VAL A 188 -10.28 -0.46 -5.73
CA VAL A 188 -11.74 -0.38 -5.49
C VAL A 188 -12.07 -0.79 -4.06
N PRO A 189 -12.94 -0.06 -3.34
CA PRO A 189 -13.48 -0.48 -2.05
C PRO A 189 -14.52 -1.61 -2.24
N GLY A 190 -14.04 -2.81 -2.58
CA GLY A 190 -14.86 -3.99 -2.82
C GLY A 190 -14.06 -5.22 -3.27
N LEU A 191 -14.79 -6.29 -3.58
CA LEU A 191 -14.26 -7.57 -4.04
C LEU A 191 -13.91 -7.50 -5.53
N VAL A 192 -12.61 -7.48 -5.84
CA VAL A 192 -12.10 -7.35 -7.21
C VAL A 192 -11.40 -8.63 -7.64
N ARG A 193 -11.78 -9.15 -8.80
CA ARG A 193 -11.09 -10.28 -9.40
C ARG A 193 -9.84 -9.79 -10.15
N ALA A 194 -8.68 -10.22 -9.68
CA ALA A 194 -7.40 -9.74 -10.19
C ALA A 194 -7.13 -10.13 -11.67
N SER A 195 -7.73 -11.21 -12.18
CA SER A 195 -7.45 -11.71 -13.52
C SER A 195 -7.98 -10.83 -14.66
N ASP A 196 -9.09 -10.13 -14.42
CA ASP A 196 -9.80 -9.36 -15.45
C ASP A 196 -10.32 -8.00 -14.95
N GLY A 197 -10.13 -7.68 -13.66
CA GLY A 197 -10.61 -6.44 -13.06
C GLY A 197 -12.13 -6.37 -12.93
N LEU A 198 -12.83 -7.51 -12.87
CA LEU A 198 -14.25 -7.55 -12.53
C LEU A 198 -14.44 -7.16 -11.07
N VAL A 199 -15.27 -6.15 -10.80
CA VAL A 199 -15.74 -5.83 -9.46
C VAL A 199 -16.96 -6.70 -9.17
N ARG A 200 -16.77 -7.79 -8.43
CA ARG A 200 -17.87 -8.69 -8.06
C ARG A 200 -18.88 -8.00 -7.18
N TRP A 201 -18.39 -7.25 -6.21
CA TRP A 201 -19.24 -6.62 -5.21
C TRP A 201 -18.53 -5.43 -4.57
N ALA A 202 -19.11 -4.24 -4.67
CA ALA A 202 -18.69 -3.06 -3.93
C ALA A 202 -19.96 -2.39 -3.37
N PRO A 203 -20.39 -2.74 -2.14
CA PRO A 203 -21.72 -2.37 -1.64
C PRO A 203 -21.93 -0.86 -1.53
N HIS A 204 -20.91 -0.12 -1.10
CA HIS A 204 -20.97 1.33 -0.93
C HIS A 204 -20.99 2.10 -2.25
N LEU A 205 -20.52 1.47 -3.34
CA LEU A 205 -20.63 1.98 -4.70
C LEU A 205 -21.88 1.46 -5.42
N GLU A 206 -22.63 0.56 -4.78
CA GLU A 206 -23.78 -0.15 -5.35
C GLU A 206 -23.44 -1.01 -6.57
N TRP A 207 -22.18 -1.43 -6.73
CA TRP A 207 -21.73 -2.23 -7.89
C TRP A 207 -21.87 -3.73 -7.65
N ARG A 208 -22.29 -4.45 -8.70
CA ARG A 208 -22.35 -5.92 -8.75
C ARG A 208 -21.96 -6.41 -10.13
N ASP A 209 -20.95 -7.29 -10.17
CA ASP A 209 -20.45 -7.89 -11.40
C ASP A 209 -20.13 -6.87 -12.50
N GLU A 210 -19.53 -5.74 -12.12
CA GLU A 210 -19.18 -4.66 -13.03
C GLU A 210 -17.81 -4.92 -13.67
N PRO A 211 -17.70 -5.05 -15.02
CA PRO A 211 -16.45 -5.35 -15.72
C PRO A 211 -15.57 -4.10 -15.86
N LEU A 212 -15.40 -3.35 -14.78
CA LEU A 212 -14.78 -2.02 -14.78
C LEU A 212 -13.36 -2.03 -15.36
N GLY A 213 -12.56 -3.05 -15.07
CA GLY A 213 -11.23 -3.21 -15.67
C GLY A 213 -11.27 -3.27 -17.19
N THR A 214 -12.23 -4.01 -17.76
CA THR A 214 -12.41 -4.08 -19.23
C THR A 214 -12.90 -2.75 -19.78
N MET A 215 -13.91 -2.13 -19.15
CA MET A 215 -14.47 -0.86 -19.61
C MET A 215 -13.43 0.28 -19.59
N LEU A 216 -12.60 0.36 -18.55
CA LEU A 216 -11.50 1.31 -18.47
C LEU A 216 -10.41 1.02 -19.51
N GLY A 217 -10.09 -0.26 -19.74
CA GLY A 217 -9.13 -0.66 -20.77
C GLY A 217 -9.58 -0.23 -22.17
N GLU A 218 -10.86 -0.45 -22.51
CA GLU A 218 -11.46 -0.03 -23.78
C GLU A 218 -11.50 1.51 -23.92
N ALA A 219 -11.83 2.23 -22.86
CA ALA A 219 -11.96 3.68 -22.89
C ALA A 219 -10.62 4.43 -22.91
N THR A 220 -9.58 3.86 -22.29
CA THR A 220 -8.27 4.51 -22.12
C THR A 220 -7.19 3.97 -23.07
N GLY A 221 -7.36 2.74 -23.58
CA GLY A 221 -6.34 2.01 -24.34
C GLY A 221 -5.18 1.48 -23.47
N LEU A 222 -5.29 1.52 -22.15
CA LEU A 222 -4.25 1.09 -21.21
C LEU A 222 -4.52 -0.33 -20.68
N GLU A 223 -3.46 -1.09 -20.37
CA GLU A 223 -3.57 -2.32 -19.58
C GLU A 223 -4.03 -1.94 -18.16
N VAL A 224 -5.16 -2.50 -17.71
CA VAL A 224 -5.72 -2.23 -16.38
C VAL A 224 -5.36 -3.37 -15.43
N LEU A 225 -4.79 -3.01 -14.28
CA LEU A 225 -4.58 -3.92 -13.15
C LEU A 225 -5.39 -3.41 -11.96
N ALA A 226 -6.23 -4.27 -11.42
CA ALA A 226 -7.18 -3.90 -10.39
C ALA A 226 -7.01 -4.77 -9.14
N ALA A 227 -7.18 -4.13 -7.99
CA ALA A 227 -7.20 -4.80 -6.70
C ALA A 227 -8.25 -4.15 -5.78
N ASN A 228 -8.57 -4.87 -4.72
CA ASN A 228 -9.21 -4.27 -3.57
C ASN A 228 -8.32 -3.14 -2.98
N ASP A 229 -8.94 -2.11 -2.42
CA ASP A 229 -8.28 -0.96 -1.82
C ASP A 229 -7.33 -1.30 -0.66
N ALA A 230 -7.69 -2.24 0.22
CA ALA A 230 -6.82 -2.70 1.29
C ALA A 230 -5.61 -3.50 0.77
N ASN A 231 -5.78 -4.23 -0.33
CA ASN A 231 -4.67 -4.88 -1.04
C ASN A 231 -3.71 -3.87 -1.66
N ALA A 232 -4.23 -2.80 -2.27
CA ALA A 232 -3.40 -1.68 -2.75
C ALA A 232 -2.71 -0.96 -1.58
N GLY A 233 -3.42 -0.75 -0.46
CA GLY A 233 -2.90 -0.11 0.73
C GLY A 233 -1.75 -0.89 1.37
N VAL A 234 -1.90 -2.19 1.60
CA VAL A 234 -0.81 -3.00 2.16
C VAL A 234 0.39 -3.05 1.23
N LEU A 235 0.16 -3.09 -0.09
CA LEU A 235 1.25 -3.06 -1.06
C LEU A 235 2.06 -1.77 -0.95
N ALA A 236 1.38 -0.62 -0.88
CA ALA A 236 2.06 0.67 -0.70
C ALA A 236 2.79 0.75 0.64
N GLU A 237 2.19 0.33 1.75
CA GLU A 237 2.84 0.34 3.07
C GLU A 237 4.05 -0.61 3.14
N HIS A 238 3.99 -1.75 2.44
CA HIS A 238 5.11 -2.69 2.33
C HIS A 238 6.25 -2.15 1.46
N LEU A 239 5.95 -1.34 0.44
CA LEU A 239 6.98 -0.80 -0.46
C LEU A 239 7.59 0.51 0.05
N PHE A 240 6.78 1.40 0.63
CA PHE A 240 7.18 2.77 0.95
C PHE A 240 6.76 3.24 2.34
N GLY A 241 6.02 2.45 3.10
CA GLY A 241 5.46 2.86 4.39
C GLY A 241 6.00 2.08 5.59
N ALA A 242 5.10 1.82 6.53
CA ALA A 242 5.38 1.25 7.84
C ALA A 242 5.80 -0.23 7.80
N ALA A 243 5.82 -0.89 6.63
CA ALA A 243 6.09 -2.31 6.48
C ALA A 243 7.26 -2.65 5.54
N GLN A 244 8.14 -1.69 5.24
CA GLN A 244 9.29 -1.86 4.34
C GLN A 244 10.28 -2.99 4.72
N ASP A 245 10.48 -3.23 6.02
CA ASP A 245 11.42 -4.21 6.57
C ASP A 245 10.75 -5.54 6.96
N ALA A 246 9.45 -5.70 6.71
CA ALA A 246 8.70 -6.90 7.05
C ALA A 246 8.30 -7.70 5.81
N THR A 247 8.50 -9.02 5.84
CA THR A 247 8.07 -9.95 4.79
C THR A 247 6.79 -10.71 5.14
N GLN A 248 6.34 -10.63 6.40
CA GLN A 248 5.07 -11.16 6.88
C GLN A 248 4.25 -10.01 7.48
N VAL A 249 3.24 -9.52 6.78
CA VAL A 249 2.48 -8.32 7.16
C VAL A 249 0.99 -8.62 7.14
N LEU A 250 0.31 -8.21 8.22
CA LEU A 250 -1.13 -7.98 8.20
C LEU A 250 -1.39 -6.50 8.17
N TYR A 251 -2.30 -6.10 7.31
CA TYR A 251 -2.79 -4.73 7.22
C TYR A 251 -4.28 -4.75 7.46
N LEU A 252 -4.76 -3.86 8.32
CA LEU A 252 -6.18 -3.59 8.52
C LEU A 252 -6.41 -2.11 8.31
N ASN A 253 -7.36 -1.77 7.45
CA ASN A 253 -7.76 -0.40 7.19
C ASN A 253 -9.20 -0.18 7.64
N GLY A 254 -9.42 0.75 8.55
CA GLY A 254 -10.75 1.23 8.89
C GLY A 254 -11.08 2.48 8.10
N GLY A 255 -11.94 2.36 7.10
CA GLY A 255 -12.43 3.49 6.31
C GLY A 255 -13.92 3.79 6.56
N PRO A 256 -14.50 4.75 5.83
CA PRO A 256 -15.95 4.98 5.82
C PRO A 256 -16.76 3.74 5.40
N SER A 257 -16.16 2.92 4.52
CA SER A 257 -16.76 1.70 3.97
C SER A 257 -16.66 0.46 4.87
N GLY A 258 -16.10 0.56 6.07
CA GLY A 258 -15.88 -0.58 6.98
C GLY A 258 -14.40 -0.94 7.15
N ILE A 259 -14.13 -2.22 7.45
CA ILE A 259 -12.78 -2.72 7.70
C ILE A 259 -12.32 -3.65 6.58
N GLY A 260 -11.37 -3.17 5.79
CA GLY A 260 -10.66 -3.98 4.80
C GLY A 260 -9.35 -4.53 5.34
N GLY A 261 -8.82 -5.55 4.68
CA GLY A 261 -7.56 -6.18 5.07
C GLY A 261 -6.67 -6.54 3.89
N GLY A 262 -5.36 -6.54 4.14
CA GLY A 262 -4.34 -6.95 3.19
C GLY A 262 -3.30 -7.83 3.86
N ILE A 263 -2.72 -8.75 3.10
CA ILE A 263 -1.78 -9.75 3.62
C ILE A 263 -0.55 -9.82 2.73
N ILE A 264 0.64 -9.66 3.32
CA ILE A 264 1.91 -9.95 2.67
C ILE A 264 2.50 -11.20 3.30
N ILE A 265 2.81 -12.21 2.49
CA ILE A 265 3.54 -13.41 2.93
C ILE A 265 4.78 -13.60 2.07
N ASN A 266 5.94 -13.79 2.71
CA ASN A 266 7.25 -13.87 2.03
C ASN A 266 7.54 -12.66 1.12
N GLY A 267 7.05 -11.47 1.49
CA GLY A 267 7.20 -10.25 0.69
C GLY A 267 6.26 -10.16 -0.51
N GLU A 268 5.28 -11.08 -0.63
CA GLU A 268 4.30 -11.09 -1.72
C GLU A 268 2.88 -10.89 -1.23
N LEU A 269 2.09 -10.15 -2.01
CA LEU A 269 0.68 -9.93 -1.76
C LEU A 269 -0.12 -11.22 -1.92
N VAL A 270 -0.86 -11.60 -0.89
CA VAL A 270 -1.76 -12.75 -0.92
C VAL A 270 -3.12 -12.31 -1.43
N MET A 271 -3.41 -12.63 -2.68
CA MET A 271 -4.70 -12.34 -3.31
C MET A 271 -5.78 -13.38 -3.03
N GLY A 272 -5.40 -14.57 -2.55
CA GLY A 272 -6.29 -15.74 -2.50
C GLY A 272 -6.56 -16.32 -3.89
N ALA A 273 -7.53 -17.24 -3.99
CA ALA A 273 -7.80 -17.95 -5.24
C ALA A 273 -8.34 -17.05 -6.37
N GLU A 274 -9.17 -16.06 -6.03
CA GLU A 274 -9.83 -15.17 -6.99
C GLU A 274 -9.62 -13.68 -6.72
N GLY A 275 -8.84 -13.29 -5.70
CA GLY A 275 -8.63 -11.88 -5.33
C GLY A 275 -9.33 -11.42 -4.05
N TYR A 276 -9.96 -12.33 -3.30
CA TYR A 276 -10.81 -12.03 -2.14
C TYR A 276 -10.19 -12.42 -0.79
N ALA A 277 -8.87 -12.57 -0.71
CA ALA A 277 -8.21 -12.74 0.58
C ALA A 277 -8.20 -11.43 1.37
N GLY A 278 -8.23 -11.51 2.70
CA GLY A 278 -8.10 -10.33 3.57
C GLY A 278 -9.42 -9.70 4.02
N GLU A 279 -10.55 -10.40 3.89
CA GLU A 279 -11.89 -9.96 4.37
C GLU A 279 -12.02 -9.98 5.91
N PHE A 280 -11.13 -9.24 6.58
CA PHE A 280 -10.95 -9.24 8.02
C PHE A 280 -12.08 -8.55 8.77
N GLY A 281 -12.78 -7.59 8.15
CA GLY A 281 -13.96 -6.94 8.71
C GLY A 281 -15.09 -7.93 9.04
N HIS A 282 -15.19 -9.04 8.30
CA HIS A 282 -16.19 -10.08 8.50
C HIS A 282 -15.78 -11.16 9.53
N THR A 283 -14.66 -10.97 10.22
CA THR A 283 -14.24 -11.88 11.31
C THR A 283 -15.24 -11.81 12.47
N GLN A 284 -15.67 -12.95 13.00
CA GLN A 284 -16.60 -12.97 14.13
C GLN A 284 -15.89 -12.65 15.45
N VAL A 285 -16.22 -11.52 16.07
CA VAL A 285 -15.63 -11.06 17.34
C VAL A 285 -16.64 -10.91 18.47
N ALA A 286 -17.95 -11.04 18.19
CA ALA A 286 -18.99 -10.88 19.20
C ALA A 286 -19.61 -12.22 19.66
N PRO A 287 -20.17 -12.28 20.89
CA PRO A 287 -20.94 -13.42 21.39
C PRO A 287 -22.16 -13.76 20.51
N ALA A 288 -22.70 -14.96 20.71
CA ALA A 288 -23.97 -15.34 20.07
C ALA A 288 -25.12 -14.50 20.65
N GLY A 289 -26.00 -14.00 19.78
CA GLY A 289 -27.18 -13.20 20.14
C GLY A 289 -27.12 -11.73 19.71
N GLU A 290 -25.95 -11.24 19.31
CA GLU A 290 -25.78 -9.91 18.71
C GLU A 290 -26.30 -9.87 17.27
N GLU A 291 -26.88 -8.74 16.85
CA GLU A 291 -27.43 -8.57 15.49
C GLU A 291 -26.36 -8.75 14.41
N SER A 292 -25.19 -8.16 14.63
CA SER A 292 -23.97 -8.46 13.86
C SER A 292 -22.86 -8.86 14.81
N ARG A 293 -22.12 -9.88 14.39
CA ARG A 293 -20.98 -10.44 15.13
C ARG A 293 -19.65 -10.10 14.49
N GLU A 294 -19.67 -9.38 13.39
CA GLU A 294 -18.52 -9.07 12.56
C GLU A 294 -17.70 -7.93 13.15
N LEU A 295 -16.38 -7.98 12.93
CA LEU A 295 -15.43 -7.01 13.43
C LEU A 295 -15.79 -5.58 13.02
N GLU A 296 -16.17 -5.36 11.77
CA GLU A 296 -16.50 -4.02 11.25
C GLU A 296 -17.75 -3.40 11.90
N ALA A 297 -18.71 -4.23 12.34
CA ALA A 297 -19.88 -3.73 13.06
C ALA A 297 -19.53 -3.31 14.50
N TRP A 298 -18.50 -3.93 15.08
CA TRP A 298 -18.06 -3.71 16.45
C TRP A 298 -17.01 -2.62 16.58
N VAL A 299 -16.20 -2.42 15.55
CA VAL A 299 -15.17 -1.39 15.44
C VAL A 299 -15.62 -0.44 14.33
N SER A 300 -16.35 0.60 14.74
CA SER A 300 -17.15 1.44 13.85
C SER A 300 -16.74 2.90 13.95
N ARG A 301 -16.38 3.46 12.79
CA ARG A 301 -16.12 4.89 12.62
C ARG A 301 -17.33 5.75 12.99
N GLN A 302 -18.53 5.33 12.60
CA GLN A 302 -19.75 6.11 12.81
C GLN A 302 -20.03 6.33 14.29
N ARG A 303 -19.83 5.30 15.14
CA ARG A 303 -20.01 5.43 16.59
C ARG A 303 -19.10 6.49 17.22
N LEU A 304 -17.88 6.64 16.70
CA LEU A 304 -16.95 7.67 17.14
C LEU A 304 -17.42 9.05 16.71
N LEU A 305 -17.88 9.19 15.46
CA LEU A 305 -18.42 10.44 14.92
C LEU A 305 -19.67 10.91 15.68
N ASP A 306 -20.59 9.99 15.99
CA ASP A 306 -21.82 10.28 16.73
C ASP A 306 -21.51 10.85 18.12
N LEU A 307 -20.55 10.25 18.84
CA LEU A 307 -20.10 10.73 20.14
C LEU A 307 -19.37 12.08 20.07
N LEU A 308 -18.69 12.35 18.95
CA LEU A 308 -18.03 13.63 18.69
C LEU A 308 -19.00 14.70 18.14
N GLY A 309 -20.25 14.34 17.83
CA GLY A 309 -21.23 15.24 17.24
C GLY A 309 -20.88 15.68 15.81
N LEU A 310 -20.21 14.82 15.05
CA LEU A 310 -19.78 15.07 13.68
C LEU A 310 -20.61 14.24 12.69
N GLU A 311 -21.14 14.87 11.64
CA GLU A 311 -21.82 14.12 10.56
C GLU A 311 -20.82 13.37 9.67
N SER A 312 -19.68 14.01 9.40
CA SER A 312 -18.56 13.42 8.67
C SER A 312 -17.26 14.13 9.09
N ALA A 313 -16.13 13.47 8.84
CA ALA A 313 -14.80 14.00 9.10
C ALA A 313 -13.81 13.40 8.09
N SER A 314 -12.70 14.08 7.80
CA SER A 314 -11.53 13.40 7.23
C SER A 314 -10.85 12.57 8.30
N ASP A 315 -9.98 11.65 7.90
CA ASP A 315 -9.22 10.84 8.86
C ASP A 315 -8.30 11.68 9.75
N ASP A 316 -7.73 12.77 9.22
CA ASP A 316 -6.92 13.70 10.01
C ASP A 316 -7.75 14.44 11.07
N VAL A 317 -8.97 14.88 10.72
CA VAL A 317 -9.88 15.56 11.65
C VAL A 317 -10.35 14.60 12.73
N LEU A 318 -10.70 13.37 12.37
CA LEU A 318 -11.10 12.35 13.34
C LEU A 318 -9.93 11.97 14.26
N ALA A 319 -8.74 11.78 13.71
CA ALA A 319 -7.53 11.49 14.50
C ALA A 319 -7.23 12.64 15.48
N ASP A 320 -7.41 13.88 15.06
CA ASP A 320 -7.21 15.03 15.92
C ASP A 320 -8.24 15.14 17.05
N ALA A 321 -9.52 14.92 16.72
CA ALA A 321 -10.59 14.90 17.72
C ALA A 321 -10.37 13.80 18.76
N LEU A 322 -10.02 12.58 18.33
CA LEU A 322 -9.71 11.47 19.23
C LEU A 322 -8.51 11.74 20.16
N ARG A 323 -7.55 12.57 19.72
CA ARG A 323 -6.40 12.94 20.57
C ARG A 323 -6.75 13.97 21.64
N HIS A 324 -7.63 14.92 21.33
CA HIS A 324 -7.81 16.12 22.16
C HIS A 324 -9.11 16.17 22.96
N VAL A 325 -10.15 15.43 22.53
CA VAL A 325 -11.44 15.42 23.23
C VAL A 325 -11.38 14.49 24.43
N GLU A 326 -11.48 15.07 25.62
CA GLU A 326 -11.58 14.34 26.88
C GLU A 326 -13.05 14.18 27.26
N ASP A 327 -13.66 13.07 26.85
CA ASP A 327 -15.02 12.68 27.16
C ASP A 327 -15.04 11.21 27.64
N GLU A 328 -15.78 10.94 28.72
CA GLU A 328 -15.79 9.61 29.35
C GLU A 328 -16.49 8.57 28.46
N ALA A 329 -17.55 8.96 27.76
CA ALA A 329 -18.27 8.06 26.86
C ALA A 329 -17.44 7.74 25.61
N LEU A 330 -16.76 8.74 25.04
CA LEU A 330 -15.81 8.54 23.95
C LEU A 330 -14.67 7.61 24.35
N GLN A 331 -14.07 7.84 25.53
CA GLN A 331 -12.99 6.98 26.02
C GLN A 331 -13.47 5.55 26.23
N ALA A 332 -14.66 5.35 26.82
CA ALA A 332 -15.24 4.03 27.00
C ALA A 332 -15.49 3.32 25.65
N GLU A 333 -15.99 4.05 24.65
CA GLU A 333 -16.22 3.50 23.30
C GLU A 333 -14.90 3.15 22.59
N VAL A 334 -13.86 3.98 22.70
CA VAL A 334 -12.52 3.69 22.17
C VAL A 334 -11.98 2.39 22.75
N LEU A 335 -12.03 2.22 24.08
CA LEU A 335 -11.53 1.00 24.72
C LEU A 335 -12.35 -0.23 24.31
N ARG A 336 -13.68 -0.11 24.21
CA ARG A 336 -14.57 -1.19 23.74
C ARG A 336 -14.24 -1.62 22.31
N GLN A 337 -13.98 -0.67 21.41
CA GLN A 337 -13.58 -0.98 20.04
C GLN A 337 -12.19 -1.62 19.99
N LEU A 338 -11.24 -1.18 20.81
CA LEU A 338 -9.92 -1.80 20.91
C LEU A 338 -9.98 -3.24 21.44
N ASP A 339 -10.90 -3.56 22.35
CA ASP A 339 -11.13 -4.94 22.81
C ASP A 339 -11.63 -5.83 21.67
N ALA A 340 -12.58 -5.35 20.86
CA ALA A 340 -13.06 -6.06 19.68
C ALA A 340 -11.98 -6.21 18.61
N LEU A 341 -11.17 -5.17 18.39
CA LEU A 341 -10.03 -5.22 17.48
C LEU A 341 -8.98 -6.23 17.95
N ALA A 342 -8.68 -6.27 19.25
CA ALA A 342 -7.76 -7.23 19.83
C ALA A 342 -8.21 -8.68 19.58
N LEU A 343 -9.52 -8.96 19.70
CA LEU A 343 -10.10 -10.26 19.39
C LEU A 343 -9.91 -10.65 17.92
N GLY A 344 -10.21 -9.74 16.99
CA GLY A 344 -10.04 -9.99 15.57
C GLY A 344 -8.57 -10.20 15.19
N VAL A 345 -7.70 -9.27 15.59
CA VAL A 345 -6.26 -9.32 15.27
C VAL A 345 -5.59 -10.54 15.90
N ARG A 346 -6.00 -10.97 17.10
CA ARG A 346 -5.54 -12.23 17.71
C ARG A 346 -5.72 -13.43 16.80
N GLU A 347 -6.91 -13.60 16.23
CA GLU A 347 -7.20 -14.74 15.35
C GLU A 347 -6.27 -14.73 14.13
N MET A 348 -6.02 -13.55 13.57
CA MET A 348 -5.13 -13.39 12.42
C MET A 348 -3.67 -13.62 12.80
N VAL A 349 -3.22 -13.16 13.97
CA VAL A 349 -1.87 -13.42 14.50
C VAL A 349 -1.65 -14.92 14.70
N ASN A 350 -2.61 -15.61 15.33
CA ASN A 350 -2.51 -17.06 15.53
C ASN A 350 -2.52 -17.83 14.19
N ALA A 351 -3.26 -17.36 13.20
CA ALA A 351 -3.37 -18.01 11.90
C ALA A 351 -2.14 -17.77 10.99
N LEU A 352 -1.59 -16.55 11.00
CA LEU A 352 -0.63 -16.09 9.98
C LEU A 352 0.76 -15.79 10.54
N ASN A 353 0.90 -15.63 11.86
CA ASN A 353 2.17 -15.32 12.55
C ASN A 353 2.97 -14.19 11.85
N PRO A 354 2.39 -12.97 11.75
CA PRO A 354 3.05 -11.88 11.06
C PRO A 354 4.24 -11.32 11.85
N GLN A 355 5.15 -10.65 11.15
CA GLN A 355 6.15 -9.79 11.79
C GLN A 355 5.53 -8.45 12.18
N ARG A 356 4.55 -8.00 11.39
CA ARG A 356 3.93 -6.69 11.56
C ARG A 356 2.42 -6.71 11.33
N VAL A 357 1.70 -6.01 12.21
CA VAL A 357 0.31 -5.61 12.04
C VAL A 357 0.29 -4.10 11.82
N VAL A 358 -0.14 -3.67 10.64
CA VAL A 358 -0.25 -2.26 10.26
C VAL A 358 -1.71 -1.83 10.32
N LEU A 359 -1.99 -0.77 11.06
CA LEU A 359 -3.33 -0.22 11.23
C LEU A 359 -3.48 1.10 10.46
N GLY A 360 -4.34 1.08 9.45
CA GLY A 360 -4.71 2.23 8.60
C GLY A 360 -6.04 2.87 8.99
N GLY A 361 -6.27 4.08 8.48
CA GLY A 361 -7.48 4.85 8.72
C GLY A 361 -7.75 5.08 10.21
N PHE A 362 -9.03 5.01 10.61
CA PHE A 362 -9.41 5.28 12.01
C PHE A 362 -8.90 4.20 12.98
N LEU A 363 -8.53 3.00 12.52
CA LEU A 363 -7.91 1.97 13.37
C LEU A 363 -6.55 2.42 13.88
N GLY A 364 -5.79 3.12 13.02
CA GLY A 364 -4.53 3.76 13.42
C GLY A 364 -4.75 4.81 14.50
N SER A 365 -5.81 5.62 14.39
CA SER A 365 -6.17 6.63 15.39
C SER A 365 -6.59 6.02 16.73
N LEU A 366 -7.37 4.93 16.72
CA LEU A 366 -7.71 4.18 17.92
C LEU A 366 -6.45 3.64 18.62
N PHE A 367 -5.53 3.06 17.84
CA PHE A 367 -4.28 2.54 18.37
C PHE A 367 -3.41 3.65 18.98
N GLU A 368 -3.27 4.80 18.32
CA GLU A 368 -2.51 5.93 18.86
C GLU A 368 -3.10 6.48 20.16
N ARG A 369 -4.45 6.46 20.32
CA ARG A 369 -5.12 6.95 21.53
C ARG A 369 -4.87 6.06 22.75
N ALA A 370 -4.81 4.74 22.58
CA ALA A 370 -4.60 3.81 23.70
C ALA A 370 -3.80 2.55 23.30
N PRO A 371 -2.50 2.69 22.95
CA PRO A 371 -1.71 1.59 22.39
C PRO A 371 -1.54 0.44 23.38
N GLU A 372 -1.27 0.77 24.65
CA GLU A 372 -1.11 -0.22 25.73
C GLU A 372 -2.37 -1.05 25.96
N HIS A 373 -3.55 -0.52 25.65
CA HIS A 373 -4.80 -1.28 25.79
C HIS A 373 -4.89 -2.39 24.76
N LEU A 374 -4.66 -2.06 23.48
CA LEU A 374 -4.63 -3.04 22.39
C LEU A 374 -3.54 -4.09 22.61
N LEU A 375 -2.31 -3.65 22.94
CA LEU A 375 -1.16 -4.55 23.12
C LEU A 375 -1.37 -5.52 24.29
N ARG A 376 -1.92 -5.06 25.42
CA ARG A 376 -2.28 -5.95 26.53
C ARG A 376 -3.41 -6.91 26.16
N GLY A 377 -4.41 -6.44 25.42
CA GLY A 377 -5.50 -7.27 24.90
C GLY A 377 -4.97 -8.40 24.02
N LEU A 378 -4.04 -8.12 23.13
CA LEU A 378 -3.37 -9.11 22.27
C LEU A 378 -2.49 -10.05 23.08
N GLN A 379 -1.63 -9.53 23.95
CA GLN A 379 -0.75 -10.34 24.79
C GLN A 379 -1.51 -11.33 25.69
N ALA A 380 -2.68 -10.93 26.21
CA ALA A 380 -3.48 -11.77 27.10
C ALA A 380 -4.19 -12.92 26.37
N GLN A 381 -4.37 -12.82 25.06
CA GLN A 381 -5.28 -13.70 24.31
C GLN A 381 -4.60 -14.46 23.17
N ALA A 382 -3.57 -13.90 22.52
CA ALA A 382 -2.83 -14.57 21.46
C ALA A 382 -1.93 -15.69 22.00
N LEU A 383 -1.66 -16.69 21.16
CA LEU A 383 -0.68 -17.72 21.50
C LEU A 383 0.68 -17.05 21.64
N ARG A 384 1.27 -17.11 22.85
CA ARG A 384 2.49 -16.37 23.18
C ARG A 384 3.61 -16.50 22.12
N PRO A 385 3.97 -17.70 21.62
CA PRO A 385 5.02 -17.83 20.60
C PRO A 385 4.67 -17.18 19.25
N SER A 386 3.37 -17.04 18.93
CA SER A 386 2.88 -16.35 17.72
C SER A 386 2.84 -14.84 17.89
N TRP A 387 2.87 -14.33 19.12
CA TRP A 387 2.74 -12.90 19.43
C TRP A 387 4.05 -12.23 19.81
N GLU A 388 4.98 -12.93 20.47
CA GLU A 388 6.11 -12.31 21.15
C GLU A 388 7.09 -11.52 20.24
N SER A 389 7.07 -11.76 18.93
CA SER A 389 7.85 -11.02 17.93
C SER A 389 7.02 -10.08 17.04
N VAL A 390 5.70 -9.97 17.27
CA VAL A 390 4.80 -9.16 16.44
C VAL A 390 4.93 -7.69 16.83
N SER A 391 5.12 -6.82 15.84
CA SER A 391 5.03 -5.37 16.00
C SER A 391 3.67 -4.85 15.51
N VAL A 392 3.00 -4.00 16.30
CA VAL A 392 1.79 -3.29 15.87
C VAL A 392 2.15 -1.83 15.63
N VAL A 393 1.86 -1.33 14.44
CA VAL A 393 2.22 0.04 14.02
C VAL A 393 1.06 0.70 13.28
N ARG A 394 1.09 2.03 13.21
CA ARG A 394 0.20 2.80 12.34
C ARG A 394 0.76 2.86 10.92
N ALA A 395 -0.12 2.86 9.92
CA ALA A 395 0.21 3.14 8.53
C ALA A 395 0.86 4.53 8.35
N ALA A 396 1.82 4.65 7.42
CA ALA A 396 2.67 5.84 7.30
C ALA A 396 2.31 6.76 6.11
N LEU A 397 1.68 6.25 5.05
CA LEU A 397 1.57 6.98 3.77
C LEU A 397 0.38 7.96 3.66
N GLY A 398 -0.51 7.98 4.65
CA GLY A 398 -1.59 8.98 4.72
C GLY A 398 -2.48 9.00 3.47
N SER A 399 -2.77 10.20 2.96
CA SER A 399 -3.79 10.44 1.93
C SER A 399 -3.40 10.05 0.49
N ASP A 400 -2.12 9.76 0.24
CA ASP A 400 -1.65 9.30 -1.08
C ASP A 400 -1.57 7.77 -1.17
N LEU A 401 -1.85 7.05 -0.06
CA LEU A 401 -1.69 5.60 0.07
C LEU A 401 -2.33 4.81 -1.08
N LEU A 402 -3.61 5.05 -1.36
CA LEU A 402 -4.35 4.29 -2.37
C LEU A 402 -3.90 4.63 -3.80
N LEU A 403 -3.50 5.88 -4.06
CA LEU A 403 -3.01 6.29 -5.37
C LEU A 403 -1.66 5.63 -5.69
N VAL A 404 -0.75 5.64 -4.72
CA VAL A 404 0.53 4.94 -4.83
C VAL A 404 0.29 3.44 -4.96
N GLY A 405 -0.52 2.85 -4.08
CA GLY A 405 -0.83 1.42 -4.09
C GLY A 405 -1.44 0.93 -5.41
N ALA A 406 -2.36 1.70 -5.99
CA ALA A 406 -2.94 1.40 -7.29
C ALA A 406 -1.86 1.44 -8.39
N ALA A 407 -1.03 2.47 -8.42
CA ALA A 407 0.07 2.58 -9.38
C ALA A 407 1.10 1.44 -9.26
N GLU A 408 1.36 0.96 -8.04
CA GLU A 408 2.29 -0.14 -7.80
C GLU A 408 1.87 -1.47 -8.43
N LEU A 409 0.57 -1.71 -8.61
CA LEU A 409 0.10 -2.87 -9.38
C LEU A 409 0.69 -2.86 -10.79
N VAL A 410 0.75 -1.68 -11.43
CA VAL A 410 1.33 -1.47 -12.75
C VAL A 410 2.85 -1.56 -12.72
N PHE A 411 3.49 -0.91 -11.74
CA PHE A 411 4.95 -0.89 -11.65
C PHE A 411 5.56 -2.24 -11.34
N GLN A 412 4.92 -3.08 -10.53
CA GLN A 412 5.35 -4.47 -10.35
C GLN A 412 5.45 -5.20 -11.69
N ARG A 413 4.44 -5.03 -12.57
CA ARG A 413 4.47 -5.63 -13.90
C ARG A 413 5.59 -5.06 -14.78
N VAL A 414 5.83 -3.75 -14.70
CA VAL A 414 6.95 -3.10 -15.42
C VAL A 414 8.29 -3.67 -14.95
N ILE A 415 8.48 -3.82 -13.64
CA ILE A 415 9.71 -4.33 -13.01
C ILE A 415 9.95 -5.80 -13.37
N GLU A 416 8.91 -6.64 -13.32
CA GLU A 416 8.98 -8.04 -13.74
C GLU A 416 9.37 -8.15 -15.22
N ARG A 417 8.74 -7.34 -16.08
CA ARG A 417 9.00 -7.30 -17.52
C ARG A 417 10.33 -6.62 -17.87
N ALA A 418 11.00 -5.94 -16.94
CA ALA A 418 12.31 -5.31 -17.19
C ALA A 418 13.35 -6.32 -17.68
N SER A 419 13.22 -7.59 -17.30
CA SER A 419 14.08 -8.68 -17.75
C SER A 419 13.74 -9.26 -19.13
N LEU A 420 12.50 -9.06 -19.60
CA LEU A 420 12.04 -9.58 -20.87
C LEU A 420 12.62 -8.71 -21.99
N THR A 421 13.10 -9.32 -23.07
CA THR A 421 13.56 -8.60 -24.26
C THR A 421 12.43 -7.70 -24.77
N ALA A 422 12.74 -6.43 -25.05
CA ALA A 422 11.79 -5.54 -25.72
C ALA A 422 11.36 -6.21 -27.04
N ALA A 423 10.06 -6.45 -27.19
CA ALA A 423 9.47 -6.95 -28.42
C ALA A 423 9.39 -5.85 -29.47
#